data_AF-A0A5B8B2P6-F1
#
_entry.id   AF-A0A5B8B2P6-F1
#
_cell.length_a   1.000
_cell.length_b   1.000
_cell.length_c   1.000
_cell.angle_alpha   90.00
_cell.angle_beta   90.00
_cell.angle_gamma   90.00
#
_symmetry.space_group_name_H-M   'P 1'
#
loop_
_entity.id
_entity.type
_entity.pdbx_description
1 polymer ?
#
loop_
_entity_poly.entity_id
_entity_poly.type
_entity_poly.pdbx_seq_one_letter_code
_entity_poly.pdbx_strand_id
1 'polypeptide(L)'
;MATRKTRTRLYSAANDNSALARVSGYAQRVIDGVETAGPHIRAACRRHFADLVRGIYLPFSGRSTEWSAWIAVKTPNVWIQDIYPIDLDRLAEDVKAWQSYMGNGLRDALEELRAVSAWAANQELSNFSDKQELRREVASTTEQTTAYFRETIIAATGPGSAISLKVDELQAQVFDPDTGLPAVANAVSLLETQVDIIDGKVSTNASAIIALQASYDEVSGSATFRMETGYTPSAGWSSKIGLQTRINDGAVFRDAGLFIESTATQARVIISADQFIVTAPGYEKQPFVFIGGVAALQVANIGTVTAGVLQSPDGKVKFDLANKRLTFSD
;
A
#
# COMPACT_ATOMS: atom_id res chain seq x y z
N MET A 1 -9.32 -33.47 51.45
CA MET A 1 -7.89 -33.19 51.26
C MET A 1 -7.75 -31.86 50.53
N ALA A 2 -7.14 -30.87 51.19
CA ALA A 2 -6.61 -29.58 50.71
C ALA A 2 -7.54 -28.52 50.04
N THR A 3 -7.99 -27.58 50.86
CA THR A 3 -8.45 -26.22 50.52
C THR A 3 -7.27 -25.35 50.03
N ARG A 4 -7.32 -24.81 48.81
CA ARG A 4 -6.31 -23.86 48.30
C ARG A 4 -6.67 -22.44 48.75
N LYS A 5 -5.95 -21.92 49.75
CA LYS A 5 -6.02 -20.52 50.19
C LYS A 5 -5.38 -19.60 49.14
N THR A 6 -6.18 -18.77 48.49
CA THR A 6 -5.69 -17.62 47.71
C THR A 6 -5.15 -16.58 48.68
N ARG A 7 -3.82 -16.42 48.73
CA ARG A 7 -3.17 -15.34 49.50
C ARG A 7 -3.25 -14.05 48.67
N THR A 8 -4.26 -13.22 48.92
CA THR A 8 -4.24 -11.81 48.54
C THR A 8 -3.21 -11.10 49.41
N ARG A 9 -2.05 -10.75 48.85
CA ARG A 9 -1.11 -9.83 49.51
C ARG A 9 -1.63 -8.40 49.31
N LEU A 10 -2.22 -7.85 50.36
CA LEU A 10 -2.38 -6.41 50.52
C LEU A 10 -0.98 -5.81 50.69
N TYR A 11 -0.52 -5.04 49.70
CA TYR A 11 0.66 -4.18 49.86
C TYR A 11 0.19 -2.91 50.58
N SER A 12 0.61 -2.73 51.83
CA SER A 12 0.43 -1.48 52.56
C SER A 12 1.29 -0.40 51.90
N ALA A 13 0.67 0.72 51.55
CA ALA A 13 1.32 1.93 51.07
C ALA A 13 2.23 2.52 52.15
N ALA A 14 3.48 2.05 52.19
CA ALA A 14 4.55 2.62 53.00
C ALA A 14 5.65 3.10 52.05
N ASN A 15 5.70 4.42 51.80
CA ASN A 15 6.74 5.16 51.09
C ASN A 15 7.14 4.64 49.69
N ASP A 16 6.23 4.77 48.70
CA ASP A 16 6.49 4.45 47.28
C ASP A 16 7.79 5.08 46.74
N ASN A 17 8.11 6.32 47.12
CA ASN A 17 9.33 7.00 46.67
C ASN A 17 10.62 6.35 47.20
N SER A 18 10.60 5.76 48.40
CA SER A 18 11.78 5.12 49.01
C SER A 18 12.06 3.74 48.41
N ALA A 19 11.01 2.98 48.11
CA ALA A 19 11.12 1.69 47.43
C ALA A 19 11.57 1.90 45.99
N LEU A 20 10.98 2.88 45.29
CA LEU A 20 11.36 3.25 43.93
C LEU A 20 12.81 3.75 43.87
N ALA A 21 13.25 4.57 44.81
CA ALA A 21 14.63 5.03 44.88
C ALA A 21 15.62 3.88 45.07
N ARG A 22 15.29 2.88 45.91
CA ARG A 22 16.13 1.70 46.14
C ARG A 22 16.23 0.80 44.92
N VAL A 23 15.10 0.51 44.27
CA VAL A 23 15.05 -0.35 43.08
C VAL A 23 15.74 0.34 41.90
N SER A 24 15.51 1.64 41.71
CA SER A 24 16.16 2.43 40.66
C SER A 24 17.67 2.57 40.92
N GLY A 25 18.09 2.75 42.17
CA GLY A 25 19.50 2.78 42.54
C GLY A 25 20.23 1.47 42.26
N TYR A 26 19.58 0.32 42.50
CA TYR A 26 20.12 -0.99 42.13
C TYR A 26 20.18 -1.18 40.61
N ALA A 27 19.09 -0.86 39.90
CA ALA A 27 19.02 -0.98 38.45
C ALA A 27 20.07 -0.12 37.73
N GLN A 28 20.34 1.08 38.24
CA GLN A 28 21.38 1.97 37.71
C GLN A 28 22.78 1.36 37.89
N ARG A 29 23.13 0.82 39.06
CA ARG A 29 24.43 0.16 39.29
C ARG A 29 24.65 -1.06 38.38
N VAL A 30 23.58 -1.79 38.04
CA VAL A 30 23.61 -2.92 37.09
C VAL A 30 23.88 -2.43 35.65
N ILE A 31 23.33 -1.27 35.27
CA ILE A 31 23.55 -0.66 33.93
C ILE A 31 24.94 -0.04 33.83
N ASP A 32 25.39 0.66 34.87
CA ASP A 32 26.70 1.33 34.94
C ASP A 32 27.87 0.32 35.08
N GLY A 33 27.58 -0.99 35.13
CA GLY A 33 28.58 -2.05 35.23
C GLY A 33 29.22 -2.21 36.60
N VAL A 34 28.72 -1.47 37.61
CA VAL A 34 29.18 -1.56 39.00
C VAL A 34 28.71 -2.87 39.66
N GLU A 35 27.53 -3.36 39.29
CA GLU A 35 26.97 -4.62 39.77
C GLU A 35 26.98 -5.68 38.66
N THR A 36 27.52 -6.87 38.94
CA THR A 36 27.57 -7.96 37.94
C THR A 36 26.22 -8.68 37.86
N ALA A 37 25.52 -8.55 36.74
CA ALA A 37 24.24 -9.23 36.49
C ALA A 37 24.20 -9.94 35.14
N GLY A 38 23.33 -10.95 35.00
CA GLY A 38 23.11 -11.65 33.74
C GLY A 38 22.35 -10.82 32.69
N PRO A 39 22.34 -11.23 31.41
CA PRO A 39 21.69 -10.49 30.31
C PRO A 39 20.20 -10.19 30.56
N HIS A 40 19.45 -11.15 31.09
CA HIS A 40 18.02 -10.98 31.39
C HIS A 40 17.76 -9.93 32.47
N ILE A 41 18.62 -9.86 33.49
CA ILE A 41 18.50 -8.89 34.59
C ILE A 41 18.86 -7.49 34.07
N ARG A 42 19.91 -7.36 33.25
CA ARG A 42 20.24 -6.08 32.58
C ARG A 42 19.08 -5.57 31.72
N ALA A 43 18.41 -6.45 30.97
CA ALA A 43 17.26 -6.08 30.16
C ALA A 43 16.07 -5.59 31.02
N ALA A 44 15.80 -6.26 32.14
CA ALA A 44 14.78 -5.83 33.09
C ALA A 44 15.10 -4.47 33.73
N CYS A 45 16.36 -4.24 34.11
CA CYS A 45 16.82 -2.95 34.64
C CYS A 45 16.69 -1.82 33.62
N ARG A 46 16.93 -2.07 32.32
CA ARG A 46 16.69 -1.07 31.26
C ARG A 46 15.21 -0.73 31.10
N ARG A 47 14.33 -1.74 31.15
CA ARG A 47 12.87 -1.54 31.07
C ARG A 47 12.30 -0.80 32.28
N HIS A 48 12.89 -0.98 33.46
CA HIS A 48 12.49 -0.26 34.68
C HIS A 48 12.53 1.27 34.49
N PHE A 49 13.45 1.80 33.69
CA PHE A 49 13.58 3.23 33.43
C PHE A 49 12.73 3.76 32.27
N ALA A 50 11.94 2.91 31.58
CA ALA A 50 11.14 3.35 30.44
C ALA A 50 10.09 4.42 30.80
N ASP A 51 9.58 4.37 32.04
CA ASP A 51 8.53 5.26 32.56
C ASP A 51 9.02 6.15 33.73
N LEU A 52 10.34 6.32 33.87
CA LEU A 52 10.95 7.10 34.94
C LEU A 52 11.76 8.27 34.39
N VAL A 53 11.60 9.44 34.98
CA VAL A 53 12.38 10.65 34.67
C VAL A 53 13.02 11.24 35.91
N ARG A 54 14.14 11.95 35.73
CA ARG A 54 14.76 12.78 36.76
C ARG A 54 15.30 14.06 36.12
N GLY A 55 15.26 15.17 36.85
CA GLY A 55 15.80 16.45 36.42
C GLY A 55 17.10 16.78 37.14
N ILE A 56 17.97 17.56 36.52
CA ILE A 56 19.08 18.25 37.19
C ILE A 56 18.90 19.74 36.93
N TYR A 57 18.94 20.55 37.99
CA TYR A 57 18.90 22.00 37.84
C TYR A 57 20.29 22.47 37.40
N LEU A 58 20.43 23.09 36.23
CA LEU A 58 21.72 23.62 35.75
C LEU A 58 21.81 25.12 36.07
N PRO A 59 22.47 25.53 37.17
CA PRO A 59 22.64 26.94 37.49
C PRO A 59 23.64 27.62 36.54
N PHE A 60 23.42 28.91 36.28
CA PHE A 60 24.34 29.73 35.47
C PHE A 60 25.70 29.94 36.16
N SER A 61 25.72 30.04 37.49
CA SER A 61 26.95 29.92 38.27
C SER A 61 27.36 28.45 38.26
N GLY A 62 28.55 28.06 37.81
CA GLY A 62 29.02 26.66 37.65
C GLY A 62 29.11 25.79 38.91
N ARG A 63 28.19 25.95 39.87
CA ARG A 63 27.98 25.12 41.05
C ARG A 63 27.39 23.78 40.60
N SER A 64 28.04 22.70 41.02
CA SER A 64 27.50 21.35 40.83
C SER A 64 26.21 21.21 41.63
N THR A 65 25.17 20.71 40.99
CA THR A 65 23.87 20.38 41.58
C THR A 65 23.63 18.89 41.46
N GLU A 66 22.79 18.36 42.35
CA GLU A 66 22.44 16.95 42.33
C GLU A 66 21.21 16.71 41.46
N TRP A 67 21.14 15.50 40.90
CA TRP A 67 19.95 15.01 40.22
C TRP A 67 18.79 14.84 41.21
N SER A 68 17.58 15.10 40.75
CA SER A 68 16.36 14.79 41.51
C SER A 68 16.21 13.28 41.70
N ALA A 69 15.35 12.90 42.65
CA ALA A 69 14.83 11.55 42.72
C ALA A 69 14.12 11.18 41.40
N TRP A 70 14.07 9.87 41.10
CA TRP A 70 13.29 9.34 39.99
C TRP A 70 11.80 9.52 40.24
N ILE A 71 11.09 10.02 39.24
CA ILE A 71 9.64 10.26 39.26
C ILE A 71 9.01 9.39 38.20
N ALA A 72 7.97 8.65 38.58
CA ALA A 72 7.14 7.91 37.63
C ALA A 72 6.29 8.88 36.81
N VAL A 73 6.39 8.78 35.49
CA VAL A 73 5.58 9.55 34.56
C VAL A 73 4.69 8.63 33.76
N LYS A 74 3.44 9.04 33.58
CA LYS A 74 2.51 8.38 32.66
C LYS A 74 2.65 9.06 31.31
N THR A 75 3.36 8.42 30.38
CA THR A 75 3.37 8.84 28.98
C THR A 75 2.00 8.48 28.37
N PRO A 76 1.32 9.40 27.66
CA PRO A 76 0.17 9.03 26.85
C PRO A 76 0.61 7.98 25.84
N ASN A 77 -0.10 6.86 25.85
CA ASN A 77 0.12 5.76 24.95
C ASN A 77 -0.53 6.09 23.60
N VAL A 78 0.10 6.98 22.81
CA VAL A 78 -0.35 7.31 21.46
C VAL A 78 0.16 6.25 20.50
N TRP A 79 -0.69 5.26 20.20
CA TRP A 79 -0.37 4.26 19.18
C TRP A 79 -0.60 4.92 17.82
N ILE A 80 0.16 4.53 16.79
CA ILE A 80 -0.04 5.03 15.41
C ILE A 80 -1.50 4.83 14.93
N GLN A 81 -2.20 3.84 15.49
CA GLN A 81 -3.63 3.57 15.29
C GLN A 81 -4.56 4.66 15.86
N ASP A 82 -4.10 5.52 16.77
CA ASP A 82 -4.90 6.64 17.29
C ASP A 82 -4.97 7.82 16.30
N ILE A 83 -4.04 7.88 15.33
CA ILE A 83 -3.99 8.92 14.29
C ILE A 83 -4.77 8.46 13.05
N TYR A 84 -4.71 7.17 12.73
CA TYR A 84 -5.37 6.58 11.57
C TYR A 84 -6.45 5.60 12.01
N PRO A 85 -7.74 5.86 11.71
CA PRO A 85 -8.83 4.93 12.02
C PRO A 85 -8.84 3.70 11.08
N ILE A 86 -7.70 3.35 10.49
CA ILE A 86 -7.51 2.26 9.54
C ILE A 86 -6.32 1.40 9.93
N ASP A 87 -6.37 0.12 9.55
CA ASP A 87 -5.25 -0.81 9.68
C ASP A 87 -4.24 -0.56 8.55
N LEU A 88 -3.07 -0.02 8.92
CA LEU A 88 -2.02 0.34 7.97
C LEU A 88 -1.26 -0.87 7.42
N ASP A 89 -1.15 -1.95 8.18
CA ASP A 89 -0.50 -3.18 7.72
C ASP A 89 -1.37 -3.83 6.64
N ARG A 90 -2.68 -3.90 6.91
CA ARG A 90 -3.66 -4.34 5.91
C ARG A 90 -3.67 -3.43 4.68
N LEU A 91 -3.57 -2.11 4.84
CA LEU A 91 -3.49 -1.19 3.70
C LEU A 91 -2.24 -1.48 2.84
N ALA A 92 -1.09 -1.75 3.46
CA ALA A 92 0.13 -2.07 2.73
C ALA A 92 0.01 -3.41 1.96
N GLU A 93 -0.63 -4.42 2.56
CA GLU A 93 -0.96 -5.68 1.87
C GLU A 93 -1.90 -5.45 0.68
N ASP A 94 -2.94 -4.62 0.87
CA ASP A 94 -3.89 -4.29 -0.17
C ASP A 94 -3.21 -3.56 -1.34
N VAL A 95 -2.31 -2.60 -1.07
CA VAL A 95 -1.55 -1.91 -2.13
C VAL A 95 -0.70 -2.90 -2.93
N LYS A 96 -0.02 -3.86 -2.26
CA LYS A 96 0.74 -4.90 -2.95
C LYS A 96 -0.16 -5.82 -3.79
N ALA A 97 -1.34 -6.16 -3.29
CA ALA A 97 -2.32 -6.95 -4.03
C ALA A 97 -2.78 -6.21 -5.30
N TRP A 98 -3.05 -4.90 -5.19
CA TRP A 98 -3.37 -4.04 -6.33
C TRP A 98 -2.24 -3.95 -7.34
N GLN A 99 -1.01 -3.75 -6.89
CA GLN A 99 0.16 -3.76 -7.77
C GLN A 99 0.27 -5.13 -8.47
N SER A 100 0.16 -6.25 -7.76
CA SER A 100 0.19 -7.57 -8.40
C SER A 100 -0.90 -7.72 -9.47
N TYR A 101 -2.15 -7.38 -9.13
CA TYR A 101 -3.32 -7.43 -10.01
C TYR A 101 -3.17 -6.60 -11.29
N MET A 102 -2.60 -5.39 -11.17
CA MET A 102 -2.35 -4.51 -12.32
C MET A 102 -1.12 -4.92 -13.13
N GLY A 103 -0.15 -5.56 -12.48
CA GLY A 103 1.12 -5.93 -13.08
C GLY A 103 1.07 -7.02 -14.10
N ASN A 104 0.07 -7.89 -13.99
CA ASN A 104 -0.10 -9.02 -14.87
C ASN A 104 -1.03 -8.72 -16.06
N GLY A 105 -1.59 -7.51 -16.20
CA GLY A 105 -2.63 -7.22 -17.20
C GLY A 105 -2.33 -7.66 -18.64
N LEU A 106 -1.11 -7.44 -19.16
CA LEU A 106 -0.72 -7.93 -20.48
C LEU A 106 -0.63 -9.46 -20.52
N ARG A 107 -0.04 -10.07 -19.49
CA ARG A 107 0.06 -11.53 -19.39
C ARG A 107 -1.33 -12.15 -19.29
N ASP A 108 -2.19 -11.65 -18.41
CA ASP A 108 -3.57 -12.09 -18.22
C ASP A 108 -4.33 -12.03 -19.55
N ALA A 109 -4.24 -10.92 -20.27
CA ALA A 109 -4.95 -10.77 -21.55
C ALA A 109 -4.39 -11.70 -22.66
N LEU A 110 -3.07 -11.92 -22.69
CA LEU A 110 -2.43 -12.88 -23.61
C LEU A 110 -2.72 -14.35 -23.23
N GLU A 111 -2.82 -14.65 -21.94
CA GLU A 111 -3.24 -15.96 -21.45
C GLU A 111 -4.69 -16.25 -21.83
N GLU A 112 -5.57 -15.25 -21.71
CA GLU A 112 -6.96 -15.35 -22.15
C GLU A 112 -7.05 -15.61 -23.66
N LEU A 113 -6.24 -14.91 -24.49
CA LEU A 113 -6.11 -15.21 -25.92
C LEU A 113 -5.69 -16.66 -26.19
N ARG A 114 -4.75 -17.20 -25.41
CA ARG A 114 -4.31 -18.60 -25.56
C ARG A 114 -5.39 -19.57 -25.12
N ALA A 115 -6.07 -19.31 -24.01
CA ALA A 115 -7.20 -20.09 -23.53
C ALA A 115 -8.32 -20.14 -24.58
N VAL A 116 -8.65 -19.00 -25.17
CA VAL A 116 -9.57 -18.87 -26.31
C VAL A 116 -9.14 -19.72 -27.50
N SER A 117 -7.87 -19.65 -27.90
CA SER A 117 -7.36 -20.48 -29.00
C SER A 117 -7.42 -21.98 -28.69
N ALA A 118 -7.25 -22.36 -27.42
CA ALA A 118 -7.44 -23.73 -26.96
C ALA A 118 -8.92 -24.13 -26.96
N TRP A 119 -9.85 -23.25 -26.58
CA TRP A 119 -11.30 -23.47 -26.71
C TRP A 119 -11.76 -23.62 -28.16
N ALA A 120 -11.05 -23.01 -29.10
CA ALA A 120 -11.30 -23.19 -30.53
C ALA A 120 -10.79 -24.55 -31.03
N ALA A 121 -9.67 -25.05 -30.48
CA ALA A 121 -9.04 -26.29 -30.88
C ALA A 121 -9.61 -27.54 -30.17
N ASN A 122 -10.05 -27.42 -28.91
CA ASN A 122 -10.56 -28.49 -28.08
C ASN A 122 -12.05 -28.31 -27.74
N GLN A 123 -12.76 -29.43 -27.65
CA GLN A 123 -14.18 -29.53 -27.25
C GLN A 123 -14.39 -29.29 -25.73
N GLU A 124 -13.49 -28.56 -25.06
CA GLU A 124 -13.47 -28.33 -23.60
C GLU A 124 -14.53 -27.35 -23.09
N LEU A 125 -15.26 -26.69 -23.99
CA LEU A 125 -16.49 -25.96 -23.67
C LEU A 125 -17.74 -26.88 -23.77
N SER A 126 -17.64 -28.15 -23.35
CA SER A 126 -18.77 -29.10 -23.37
C SER A 126 -20.02 -28.59 -22.61
N ASN A 127 -19.89 -27.53 -21.81
CA ASN A 127 -20.98 -26.89 -21.06
C ASN A 127 -21.72 -25.81 -21.86
N PHE A 128 -21.11 -25.22 -22.88
CA PHE A 128 -21.79 -24.26 -23.76
C PHE A 128 -22.44 -25.00 -24.92
N SER A 129 -23.75 -24.84 -25.07
CA SER A 129 -24.54 -25.50 -26.11
C SER A 129 -24.48 -24.77 -27.45
N ASP A 130 -24.21 -23.46 -27.44
CA ASP A 130 -24.03 -22.64 -28.64
C ASP A 130 -22.81 -21.74 -28.48
N LYS A 131 -21.99 -21.69 -29.52
CA LYS A 131 -20.74 -20.91 -29.57
C LYS A 131 -20.59 -20.31 -30.96
N GLN A 132 -20.34 -19.01 -30.99
CA GLN A 132 -19.96 -18.25 -32.17
C GLN A 132 -18.56 -17.66 -31.93
N GLU A 133 -17.70 -17.74 -32.94
CA GLU A 133 -16.33 -17.22 -32.89
C GLU A 133 -16.01 -16.46 -34.18
N LEU A 134 -15.42 -15.28 -34.05
CA LEU A 134 -14.86 -14.51 -35.14
C LEU A 134 -13.39 -14.22 -34.84
N ARG A 135 -12.52 -14.54 -35.79
CA ARG A 135 -11.11 -14.17 -35.73
C ARG A 135 -10.72 -13.35 -36.95
N ARG A 136 -10.07 -12.21 -36.73
CA ARG A 136 -9.52 -11.33 -37.77
C ARG A 136 -8.04 -11.14 -37.53
N GLU A 137 -7.26 -11.21 -38.60
CA GLU A 137 -5.81 -11.05 -38.51
C GLU A 137 -5.30 -10.31 -39.75
N VAL A 138 -4.35 -9.41 -39.53
CA VAL A 138 -3.57 -8.76 -40.59
C VAL A 138 -2.14 -8.64 -40.11
N ALA A 139 -1.19 -8.92 -40.99
CA ALA A 139 0.22 -8.83 -40.70
C ALA A 139 0.97 -8.21 -41.88
N SER A 140 2.01 -7.45 -41.56
CA SER A 140 3.01 -6.96 -42.49
C SER A 140 4.38 -7.41 -42.03
N THR A 141 5.22 -7.80 -42.97
CA THR A 141 6.60 -8.18 -42.70
C THR A 141 7.49 -7.63 -43.80
N THR A 142 8.57 -6.98 -43.41
CA THR A 142 9.60 -6.50 -44.32
C THR A 142 10.94 -6.71 -43.64
N GLU A 143 11.77 -7.56 -44.25
CA GLU A 143 13.04 -8.01 -43.66
C GLU A 143 12.83 -8.59 -42.25
N GLN A 144 13.39 -7.97 -41.21
CA GLN A 144 13.24 -8.39 -39.82
C GLN A 144 12.16 -7.60 -39.06
N THR A 145 11.49 -6.65 -39.73
CA THR A 145 10.43 -5.83 -39.12
C THR A 145 9.08 -6.51 -39.30
N THR A 146 8.33 -6.63 -38.22
CA THR A 146 6.97 -7.20 -38.21
C THR A 146 5.99 -6.21 -37.59
N ALA A 147 4.77 -6.21 -38.10
CA ALA A 147 3.64 -5.56 -37.47
C ALA A 147 2.40 -6.41 -37.70
N TYR A 148 1.60 -6.64 -36.66
CA TYR A 148 0.35 -7.35 -36.80
C TYR A 148 -0.75 -6.78 -35.92
N PHE A 149 -1.97 -7.07 -36.34
CA PHE A 149 -3.19 -6.93 -35.55
C PHE A 149 -3.93 -8.26 -35.57
N ARG A 150 -4.40 -8.69 -34.39
CA ARG A 150 -5.27 -9.84 -34.24
C ARG A 150 -6.46 -9.46 -33.37
N GLU A 151 -7.66 -9.82 -33.81
CA GLU A 151 -8.87 -9.75 -33.00
C GLU A 151 -9.50 -11.13 -32.90
N THR A 152 -9.96 -11.47 -31.70
CA THR A 152 -10.84 -12.60 -31.47
C THR A 152 -12.08 -12.16 -30.72
N ILE A 153 -13.25 -12.55 -31.21
CA ILE A 153 -14.55 -12.33 -30.57
C ILE A 153 -15.21 -13.68 -30.36
N ILE A 154 -15.71 -13.92 -29.14
CA ILE A 154 -16.49 -15.10 -28.79
C ILE A 154 -17.81 -14.65 -28.18
N ALA A 155 -18.89 -15.29 -28.58
CA ALA A 155 -20.15 -15.30 -27.86
C ALA A 155 -20.57 -16.75 -27.66
N ALA A 156 -20.79 -17.17 -26.42
CA ALA A 156 -21.21 -18.52 -26.11
C ALA A 156 -22.30 -18.54 -25.04
N THR A 157 -23.24 -19.47 -25.19
CA THR A 157 -24.34 -19.69 -24.24
C THR A 157 -24.54 -21.18 -23.98
N GLY A 158 -24.88 -21.51 -22.74
CA GLY A 158 -25.11 -22.86 -22.26
C GLY A 158 -26.16 -22.87 -21.15
N PRO A 159 -26.58 -24.05 -20.67
CA PRO A 159 -27.46 -24.14 -19.51
C PRO A 159 -26.84 -23.39 -18.31
N GLY A 160 -27.49 -22.32 -17.89
CA GLY A 160 -27.07 -21.52 -16.73
C GLY A 160 -25.77 -20.73 -16.94
N SER A 161 -25.24 -20.59 -18.16
CA SER A 161 -24.02 -19.82 -18.40
C SER A 161 -24.07 -19.02 -19.71
N ALA A 162 -23.45 -17.84 -19.69
CA ALA A 162 -23.28 -17.01 -20.87
C ALA A 162 -21.96 -16.25 -20.77
N ILE A 163 -21.21 -16.21 -21.87
CA ILE A 163 -19.96 -15.46 -21.97
C ILE A 163 -19.93 -14.68 -23.29
N SER A 164 -19.44 -13.44 -23.21
CA SER A 164 -19.07 -12.64 -24.36
C SER A 164 -17.68 -12.09 -24.11
N LEU A 165 -16.78 -12.31 -25.05
CA LEU A 165 -15.38 -11.95 -24.92
C LEU A 165 -14.90 -11.34 -26.23
N LYS A 166 -14.15 -10.25 -26.13
CA LYS A 166 -13.41 -9.67 -27.24
C LYS A 166 -11.98 -9.40 -26.78
N VAL A 167 -11.01 -9.78 -27.60
CA VAL A 167 -9.61 -9.39 -27.44
C VAL A 167 -9.06 -8.81 -28.73
N ASP A 168 -8.46 -7.61 -28.64
CA ASP A 168 -7.63 -7.00 -29.66
C ASP A 168 -6.16 -7.06 -29.23
N GLU A 169 -5.28 -7.54 -30.10
CA GLU A 169 -3.83 -7.58 -29.91
C GLU A 169 -3.13 -6.85 -31.06
N LEU A 170 -2.27 -5.89 -30.74
CA LEU A 170 -1.39 -5.22 -31.67
C LEU A 170 0.05 -5.45 -31.24
N GLN A 171 0.91 -5.76 -32.21
CA GLN A 171 2.35 -5.79 -31.99
C GLN A 171 3.07 -5.13 -33.17
N ALA A 172 4.12 -4.38 -32.85
CA ALA A 172 5.12 -3.96 -33.80
C ALA A 172 6.50 -4.32 -33.25
N GLN A 173 7.35 -4.86 -34.11
CA GLN A 173 8.73 -5.18 -33.81
C GLN A 173 9.64 -4.72 -34.95
N VAL A 174 10.74 -4.06 -34.59
CA VAL A 174 11.81 -3.69 -35.52
C VAL A 174 13.15 -4.09 -34.91
N PHE A 175 14.12 -4.45 -35.74
CA PHE A 175 15.48 -4.67 -35.30
C PHE A 175 16.29 -3.39 -35.51
N ASP A 176 17.01 -3.00 -34.47
CA ASP A 176 17.99 -1.94 -34.57
C ASP A 176 19.20 -2.43 -35.39
N PRO A 177 19.56 -1.78 -36.50
CA PRO A 177 20.66 -2.21 -37.36
C PRO A 177 22.04 -2.04 -36.71
N ASP A 178 22.18 -1.15 -35.72
CA ASP A 178 23.46 -0.88 -35.05
C ASP A 178 23.69 -1.86 -33.90
N THR A 179 22.65 -2.15 -33.11
CA THR A 179 22.77 -3.04 -31.93
C THR A 179 22.35 -4.48 -32.21
N GLY A 180 21.56 -4.73 -33.26
CA GLY A 180 20.96 -6.03 -33.56
C GLY A 180 19.84 -6.45 -32.61
N LEU A 181 19.40 -5.57 -31.72
CA LEU A 181 18.37 -5.86 -30.71
C LEU A 181 16.97 -5.54 -31.23
N PRO A 182 15.93 -6.31 -30.82
CA PRO A 182 14.56 -5.99 -31.17
C PRO A 182 14.01 -4.86 -30.27
N ALA A 183 13.42 -3.84 -30.89
CA ALA A 183 12.47 -2.95 -30.25
C ALA A 183 11.06 -3.51 -30.45
N VAL A 184 10.30 -3.69 -29.37
CA VAL A 184 8.96 -4.29 -29.40
C VAL A 184 7.97 -3.35 -28.72
N ALA A 185 6.81 -3.16 -29.35
CA ALA A 185 5.65 -2.49 -28.78
C ALA A 185 4.42 -3.40 -28.89
N ASN A 186 3.76 -3.64 -27.76
CA ASN A 186 2.56 -4.43 -27.63
C ASN A 186 1.42 -3.57 -27.06
N ALA A 187 0.22 -3.76 -27.60
CA ALA A 187 -1.01 -3.24 -27.01
C ALA A 187 -2.08 -4.33 -27.04
N VAL A 188 -2.72 -4.56 -25.90
CA VAL A 188 -3.82 -5.52 -25.78
C VAL A 188 -5.02 -4.85 -25.14
N SER A 189 -6.20 -5.10 -25.70
CA SER A 189 -7.48 -4.71 -25.13
C SER A 189 -8.35 -5.95 -24.99
N LEU A 190 -8.73 -6.29 -23.75
CA LEU A 190 -9.66 -7.37 -23.42
C LEU A 190 -10.96 -6.73 -22.88
N LEU A 191 -12.09 -7.21 -23.37
CA LEU A 191 -13.41 -6.96 -22.82
C LEU A 191 -14.13 -8.29 -22.63
N GLU A 192 -14.64 -8.53 -21.43
CA GLU A 192 -15.29 -9.77 -21.05
C GLU A 192 -16.54 -9.50 -20.22
N THR A 193 -17.58 -10.30 -20.47
CA THR A 193 -18.71 -10.47 -19.57
C THR A 193 -19.01 -11.95 -19.42
N GLN A 194 -19.19 -12.40 -18.19
CA GLN A 194 -19.57 -13.77 -17.86
C GLN A 194 -20.69 -13.78 -16.84
N VAL A 195 -21.66 -14.66 -17.04
CA VAL A 195 -22.70 -14.99 -16.06
C VAL A 195 -22.73 -16.49 -15.92
N ASP A 196 -22.75 -16.98 -14.68
CA ASP A 196 -22.87 -18.40 -14.37
C ASP A 196 -23.94 -18.63 -13.30
N ILE A 197 -24.58 -19.79 -13.37
CA ILE A 197 -25.53 -20.30 -12.39
C ILE A 197 -25.04 -21.69 -11.99
N ILE A 198 -24.41 -21.77 -10.81
CA ILE A 198 -23.89 -23.02 -10.25
C ILE A 198 -24.70 -23.33 -9.00
N ASP A 199 -25.31 -24.52 -8.94
CA ASP A 199 -26.17 -24.95 -7.84
C ASP A 199 -27.29 -23.92 -7.50
N GLY A 200 -27.87 -23.31 -8.53
CA GLY A 200 -28.91 -22.27 -8.38
C GLY A 200 -28.41 -20.93 -7.87
N LYS A 201 -27.09 -20.74 -7.72
CA LYS A 201 -26.48 -19.49 -7.31
C LYS A 201 -25.89 -18.76 -8.50
N VAL A 202 -26.26 -17.50 -8.65
CA VAL A 202 -25.78 -16.63 -9.74
C VAL A 202 -24.43 -16.03 -9.36
N SER A 203 -23.48 -16.05 -10.29
CA SER A 203 -22.31 -15.18 -10.31
C SER A 203 -22.26 -14.39 -11.60
N THR A 204 -21.73 -13.17 -11.52
CA THR A 204 -21.54 -12.31 -12.69
C THR A 204 -20.17 -11.66 -12.62
N ASN A 205 -19.52 -11.52 -13.77
CA ASN A 205 -18.28 -10.77 -13.92
C ASN A 205 -18.36 -9.94 -15.21
N ALA A 206 -17.89 -8.70 -15.14
CA ALA A 206 -17.59 -7.88 -16.29
C ALA A 206 -16.21 -7.28 -16.07
N SER A 207 -15.30 -7.53 -17.01
CA SER A 207 -13.90 -7.15 -16.91
C SER A 207 -13.47 -6.43 -18.19
N ALA A 208 -12.66 -5.39 -18.03
CA ALA A 208 -11.98 -4.72 -19.13
C ALA A 208 -10.52 -4.50 -18.77
N ILE A 209 -9.61 -4.85 -19.66
CA ILE A 209 -8.17 -4.62 -19.52
C ILE A 209 -7.66 -3.92 -20.77
N ILE A 210 -6.94 -2.83 -20.60
CA ILE A 210 -6.09 -2.23 -21.64
C ILE A 210 -4.67 -2.27 -21.10
N ALA A 211 -3.78 -2.99 -21.77
CA ALA A 211 -2.40 -3.15 -21.36
C ALA A 211 -1.46 -2.80 -22.51
N LEU A 212 -0.49 -1.94 -22.22
CA LEU A 212 0.55 -1.50 -23.14
C LEU A 212 1.90 -1.95 -22.59
N GLN A 213 2.79 -2.38 -23.47
CA GLN A 213 4.18 -2.65 -23.14
C GLN A 213 5.08 -2.23 -24.29
N ALA A 214 6.16 -1.52 -23.97
CA ALA A 214 7.26 -1.27 -24.89
C ALA A 214 8.56 -1.73 -24.27
N SER A 215 9.45 -2.31 -25.06
CA SER A 215 10.78 -2.73 -24.63
C SER A 215 11.79 -2.54 -25.73
N TYR A 216 12.99 -2.13 -25.34
CA TYR A 216 14.16 -2.08 -26.19
C TYR A 216 15.38 -2.30 -25.28
N ASP A 217 16.23 -3.25 -25.65
CA ASP A 217 17.34 -3.69 -24.79
C ASP A 217 16.86 -4.13 -23.39
N GLU A 218 17.53 -3.71 -22.31
CA GLU A 218 17.15 -4.03 -20.93
C GLU A 218 16.00 -3.16 -20.39
N VAL A 219 15.61 -2.12 -21.12
CA VAL A 219 14.59 -1.16 -20.70
C VAL A 219 13.21 -1.61 -21.14
N SER A 220 12.26 -1.60 -20.20
CA SER A 220 10.85 -1.83 -20.48
C SER A 220 9.95 -0.85 -19.76
N GLY A 221 8.89 -0.42 -20.44
CA GLY A 221 7.80 0.36 -19.88
C GLY A 221 6.48 -0.38 -20.07
N SER A 222 5.61 -0.34 -19.07
CA SER A 222 4.25 -0.83 -19.20
C SER A 222 3.22 0.12 -18.59
N ALA A 223 2.02 0.10 -19.14
CA ALA A 223 0.87 0.84 -18.63
C ALA A 223 -0.37 -0.06 -18.70
N THR A 224 -1.07 -0.19 -17.59
CA THR A 224 -2.28 -1.02 -17.50
C THR A 224 -3.42 -0.17 -16.97
N PHE A 225 -4.57 -0.26 -17.66
CA PHE A 225 -5.87 0.14 -17.18
C PHE A 225 -6.74 -1.10 -17.02
N ARG A 226 -7.32 -1.31 -15.85
CA ARG A 226 -8.18 -2.46 -15.57
C ARG A 226 -9.44 -1.99 -14.86
N MET A 227 -10.57 -2.53 -15.28
CA MET A 227 -11.87 -2.32 -14.65
C MET A 227 -12.53 -3.67 -14.45
N GLU A 228 -13.15 -3.86 -13.31
CA GLU A 228 -13.88 -5.08 -13.01
C GLU A 228 -15.10 -4.76 -12.15
N THR A 229 -16.24 -5.35 -12.49
CA THR A 229 -17.39 -5.39 -11.60
C THR A 229 -18.00 -6.78 -11.63
N GLY A 230 -18.54 -7.19 -10.50
CA GLY A 230 -19.15 -8.51 -10.44
C GLY A 230 -19.85 -8.75 -9.13
N TYR A 231 -20.51 -9.90 -9.11
CA TYR A 231 -21.19 -10.43 -7.96
C TYR A 231 -20.82 -11.89 -7.79
N THR A 232 -20.48 -12.27 -6.56
CA THR A 232 -20.48 -13.67 -6.17
C THR A 232 -21.32 -13.86 -4.91
N PRO A 233 -21.97 -15.02 -4.71
CA PRO A 233 -22.76 -15.27 -3.50
C PRO A 233 -21.97 -15.16 -2.19
N SER A 234 -20.66 -15.43 -2.23
CA SER A 234 -19.79 -15.41 -1.05
C SER A 234 -19.21 -14.03 -0.74
N ALA A 235 -18.89 -13.22 -1.77
CA ALA A 235 -18.25 -11.91 -1.60
C ALA A 235 -19.22 -10.72 -1.77
N GLY A 236 -20.39 -10.95 -2.35
CA GLY A 236 -21.34 -9.90 -2.72
C GLY A 236 -20.87 -9.11 -3.95
N TRP A 237 -21.35 -7.87 -4.06
CA TRP A 237 -20.99 -6.96 -5.15
C TRP A 237 -19.60 -6.36 -4.94
N SER A 238 -18.85 -6.27 -6.03
CA SER A 238 -17.60 -5.52 -6.10
C SER A 238 -17.51 -4.73 -7.40
N SER A 239 -16.84 -3.58 -7.32
CA SER A 239 -16.49 -2.72 -8.44
C SER A 239 -15.09 -2.15 -8.18
N LYS A 240 -14.23 -2.26 -9.17
CA LYS A 240 -12.79 -2.05 -9.08
C LYS A 240 -12.28 -1.38 -10.34
N ILE A 241 -11.44 -0.36 -10.17
CA ILE A 241 -10.73 0.31 -11.26
C ILE A 241 -9.29 0.50 -10.83
N GLY A 242 -8.34 0.16 -11.70
CA GLY A 242 -6.93 0.38 -11.48
C GLY A 242 -6.28 1.00 -12.71
N LEU A 243 -5.39 1.96 -12.48
CA LEU A 243 -4.48 2.51 -13.47
C LEU A 243 -3.07 2.39 -12.91
N GLN A 244 -2.12 1.83 -13.67
CA GLN A 244 -0.74 1.73 -13.22
C GLN A 244 0.24 1.87 -14.39
N THR A 245 1.33 2.60 -14.15
CA THR A 245 2.49 2.63 -15.04
C THR A 245 3.69 2.03 -14.35
N ARG A 246 4.57 1.39 -15.12
CA ARG A 246 5.82 0.81 -14.62
C ARG A 246 6.95 1.07 -15.60
N ILE A 247 8.14 1.30 -15.07
CA ILE A 247 9.37 1.36 -15.83
C ILE A 247 10.39 0.48 -15.12
N ASN A 248 11.06 -0.37 -15.89
CA ASN A 248 12.27 -1.07 -15.48
C ASN A 248 13.37 -0.64 -16.45
N ASP A 249 14.37 0.10 -15.96
CA ASP A 249 15.50 0.57 -16.77
C ASP A 249 16.74 -0.35 -16.69
N GLY A 250 16.56 -1.57 -16.20
CA GLY A 250 17.63 -2.55 -15.94
C GLY A 250 18.26 -2.40 -14.55
N ALA A 251 18.21 -1.21 -13.95
CA ALA A 251 18.80 -0.92 -12.64
C ALA A 251 17.76 -0.58 -11.57
N VAL A 252 16.71 0.15 -11.94
CA VAL A 252 15.68 0.69 -11.06
C VAL A 252 14.31 0.34 -11.61
N PHE A 253 13.49 -0.22 -10.73
CA PHE A 253 12.07 -0.40 -10.97
C PHE A 253 11.29 0.78 -10.36
N ARG A 254 10.43 1.41 -11.17
CA ARG A 254 9.53 2.48 -10.72
C ARG A 254 8.11 2.13 -11.11
N ASP A 255 7.18 2.41 -10.21
CA ASP A 255 5.75 2.32 -10.50
C ASP A 255 4.97 3.47 -9.89
N ALA A 256 3.82 3.75 -10.48
CA ALA A 256 2.84 4.68 -9.95
C ALA A 256 1.45 4.17 -10.32
N GLY A 257 0.50 4.26 -9.39
CA GLY A 257 -0.86 3.77 -9.61
C GLY A 257 -1.95 4.48 -8.82
N LEU A 258 -3.14 4.45 -9.40
CA LEU A 258 -4.40 4.90 -8.81
C LEU A 258 -5.36 3.71 -8.81
N PHE A 259 -5.87 3.36 -7.62
CA PHE A 259 -6.78 2.25 -7.43
C PHE A 259 -8.05 2.74 -6.75
N ILE A 260 -9.19 2.37 -7.30
CA ILE A 260 -10.52 2.75 -6.82
C ILE A 260 -11.28 1.46 -6.63
N GLU A 261 -11.88 1.28 -5.46
CA GLU A 261 -12.78 0.15 -5.25
C GLU A 261 -14.00 0.51 -4.43
N SER A 262 -15.04 -0.29 -4.64
CA SER A 262 -16.28 -0.27 -3.90
C SER A 262 -16.77 -1.70 -3.74
N THR A 263 -17.02 -2.09 -2.51
CA THR A 263 -17.64 -3.37 -2.12
C THR A 263 -18.92 -3.06 -1.34
N ALA A 264 -19.62 -4.10 -0.89
CA ALA A 264 -20.77 -3.94 -0.01
C ALA A 264 -20.44 -3.24 1.33
N THR A 265 -19.17 -3.19 1.74
CA THR A 265 -18.77 -2.70 3.07
C THR A 265 -17.77 -1.54 3.06
N GLN A 266 -17.11 -1.29 1.93
CA GLN A 266 -16.05 -0.29 1.85
C GLN A 266 -15.99 0.33 0.46
N ALA A 267 -15.78 1.65 0.41
CA ALA A 267 -15.36 2.36 -0.79
C ALA A 267 -14.09 3.14 -0.48
N ARG A 268 -13.08 3.05 -1.36
CA ARG A 268 -11.80 3.75 -1.17
C ARG A 268 -11.10 4.07 -2.48
N VAL A 269 -10.24 5.08 -2.39
CA VAL A 269 -9.29 5.47 -3.42
C VAL A 269 -7.88 5.40 -2.82
N ILE A 270 -6.97 4.73 -3.52
CA ILE A 270 -5.57 4.55 -3.12
C ILE A 270 -4.71 5.14 -4.23
N ILE A 271 -3.75 5.98 -3.86
CA ILE A 271 -2.72 6.51 -4.75
C ILE A 271 -1.37 6.03 -4.22
N SER A 272 -0.63 5.30 -5.03
CA SER A 272 0.71 4.80 -4.72
C SER A 272 1.70 5.35 -5.72
N ALA A 273 2.60 6.22 -5.29
CA ALA A 273 3.64 6.83 -6.11
C ALA A 273 4.73 7.45 -5.22
N ASP A 274 5.91 7.71 -5.79
CA ASP A 274 6.96 8.51 -5.14
C ASP A 274 6.47 9.95 -4.83
N GLN A 275 5.63 10.49 -5.71
CA GLN A 275 5.06 11.84 -5.62
C GLN A 275 3.61 11.84 -6.11
N PHE A 276 2.72 12.52 -5.39
CA PHE A 276 1.39 12.90 -5.87
C PHE A 276 1.28 14.43 -5.92
N ILE A 277 1.07 14.99 -7.11
CA ILE A 277 1.13 16.44 -7.36
C ILE A 277 -0.20 16.90 -7.96
N VAL A 278 -0.79 17.94 -7.38
CA VAL A 278 -1.96 18.64 -7.95
C VAL A 278 -1.55 20.07 -8.25
N THR A 279 -1.74 20.48 -9.50
CA THR A 279 -1.36 21.80 -10.01
C THR A 279 -2.44 22.38 -10.93
N ALA A 280 -2.33 23.66 -11.25
CA ALA A 280 -3.19 24.36 -12.19
C ALA A 280 -2.34 25.20 -13.16
N PRO A 281 -2.80 25.43 -14.41
CA PRO A 281 -2.08 26.28 -15.36
C PRO A 281 -1.77 27.67 -14.81
N GLY A 282 -0.51 28.09 -14.87
CA GLY A 282 -0.02 29.36 -14.32
C GLY A 282 0.28 29.33 -12.81
N TYR A 283 0.00 28.21 -12.13
CA TYR A 283 0.25 27.99 -10.70
C TYR A 283 1.18 26.78 -10.46
N GLU A 284 2.02 26.43 -11.44
CA GLU A 284 2.95 25.29 -11.37
C GLU A 284 3.96 25.43 -10.21
N LYS A 285 4.18 26.65 -9.73
CA LYS A 285 5.03 26.96 -8.57
C LYS A 285 4.31 26.91 -7.23
N GLN A 286 2.99 26.71 -7.22
CA GLN A 286 2.15 26.61 -6.02
C GLN A 286 1.32 25.30 -5.98
N PRO A 287 1.93 24.12 -6.18
CA PRO A 287 1.19 22.87 -6.17
C PRO A 287 0.83 22.42 -4.75
N PHE A 288 -0.13 21.50 -4.66
CA PHE A 288 -0.18 20.52 -3.58
C PHE A 288 0.74 19.35 -3.95
N VAL A 289 1.62 18.94 -3.04
CA VAL A 289 2.53 17.80 -3.25
C VAL A 289 2.48 16.87 -2.04
N PHE A 290 2.30 15.58 -2.26
CA PHE A 290 2.57 14.56 -1.27
C PHE A 290 3.83 13.79 -1.68
N ILE A 291 4.89 13.87 -0.86
CA ILE A 291 6.20 13.27 -1.14
C ILE A 291 6.88 12.85 0.15
N GLY A 292 7.51 11.67 0.17
CA GLY A 292 8.24 11.18 1.34
C GLY A 292 7.38 11.11 2.62
N GLY A 293 6.07 10.89 2.47
CA GLY A 293 5.11 10.87 3.57
C GLY A 293 4.66 12.23 4.09
N VAL A 294 5.01 13.33 3.42
CA VAL A 294 4.68 14.70 3.84
C VAL A 294 3.84 15.40 2.77
N ALA A 295 2.71 15.98 3.18
CA ALA A 295 1.95 16.93 2.38
C ALA A 295 2.59 18.32 2.46
N ALA A 296 3.00 18.86 1.31
CA ALA A 296 3.61 20.17 1.16
C ALA A 296 2.69 21.09 0.33
N LEU A 297 2.52 22.32 0.83
CA LEU A 297 1.67 23.37 0.27
C LEU A 297 2.34 24.72 0.53
N GLN A 298 2.37 25.61 -0.46
CA GLN A 298 2.82 27.00 -0.25
C GLN A 298 1.71 27.91 0.26
N VAL A 299 0.48 27.69 -0.22
CA VAL A 299 -0.70 28.48 0.13
C VAL A 299 -1.84 27.50 0.41
N ALA A 300 -2.60 27.77 1.47
CA ALA A 300 -3.82 27.03 1.78
C ALA A 300 -4.87 28.00 2.34
N ASN A 301 -6.09 27.91 1.82
CA ASN A 301 -7.26 28.54 2.43
C ASN A 301 -7.98 27.48 3.28
N ILE A 302 -7.78 27.54 4.60
CA ILE A 302 -8.28 26.52 5.54
C ILE A 302 -9.29 27.19 6.47
N GLY A 303 -10.52 26.64 6.52
CA GLY A 303 -11.55 27.12 7.45
C GLY A 303 -11.19 26.82 8.91
N THR A 304 -11.08 25.53 9.26
CA THR A 304 -10.75 25.07 10.61
C THR A 304 -9.59 24.08 10.57
N VAL A 305 -8.62 24.24 11.48
CA VAL A 305 -7.49 23.33 11.65
C VAL A 305 -7.61 22.59 12.98
N THR A 306 -7.68 21.26 12.92
CA THR A 306 -7.50 20.37 14.08
C THR A 306 -6.13 19.72 13.95
N ALA A 307 -5.22 20.02 14.87
CA ALA A 307 -3.85 19.50 14.83
C ALA A 307 -3.35 19.19 16.26
N GLY A 308 -2.35 18.33 16.36
CA GLY A 308 -1.60 18.17 17.61
C GLY A 308 -0.65 19.34 17.84
N VAL A 309 0.16 19.68 16.81
CA VAL A 309 1.14 20.76 16.83
C VAL A 309 1.10 21.52 15.50
N LEU A 310 1.16 22.86 15.57
CA LEU A 310 1.54 23.72 14.45
C LEU A 310 2.87 24.39 14.80
N GLN A 311 3.87 24.30 13.93
CA GLN A 311 5.20 24.81 14.20
C GLN A 311 5.82 25.49 12.98
N SER A 312 6.64 26.51 13.23
CA SER A 312 7.52 27.08 12.20
C SER A 312 8.60 26.08 11.79
N PRO A 313 9.17 26.19 10.57
CA PRO A 313 10.22 25.28 10.10
C PRO A 313 11.48 25.25 10.99
N ASP A 314 11.79 26.36 11.65
CA ASP A 314 12.91 26.49 12.60
C ASP A 314 12.56 26.04 14.03
N GLY A 315 11.31 25.64 14.28
CA GLY A 315 10.81 25.20 15.59
C GLY A 315 10.63 26.30 16.63
N LYS A 316 10.87 27.58 16.29
CA LYS A 316 10.86 28.69 17.25
C LYS A 316 9.47 29.14 17.65
N VAL A 317 8.51 29.03 16.75
CA VAL A 317 7.09 29.30 17.01
C VAL A 317 6.37 27.97 17.02
N LYS A 318 5.76 27.63 18.16
CA LYS A 318 5.03 26.37 18.33
C LYS A 318 3.69 26.59 19.03
N PHE A 319 2.62 26.16 18.37
CA PHE A 319 1.28 25.99 18.93
C PHE A 319 1.09 24.51 19.24
N ASP A 320 1.31 24.14 20.49
CA ASP A 320 1.06 22.79 21.00
C ASP A 320 -0.40 22.68 21.44
N LEU A 321 -1.28 22.41 20.47
CA LEU A 321 -2.73 22.40 20.67
C LEU A 321 -3.17 21.22 21.56
N ALA A 322 -2.44 20.09 21.49
CA ALA A 322 -2.66 18.95 22.37
C ALA A 322 -2.46 19.33 23.86
N ASN A 323 -1.46 20.14 24.15
CA ASN A 323 -1.16 20.62 25.51
C ASN A 323 -1.67 22.06 25.79
N LYS A 324 -2.43 22.65 24.86
CA LYS A 324 -3.00 24.00 24.97
C LYS A 324 -1.93 25.08 25.25
N ARG A 325 -0.76 25.00 24.61
CA ARG A 325 0.38 25.89 24.85
C ARG A 325 0.85 26.60 23.58
N LEU A 326 1.15 27.89 23.70
CA LEU A 326 1.88 28.66 22.69
C LEU A 326 3.28 28.96 23.21
N THR A 327 4.31 28.78 22.38
CA THR A 327 5.71 29.03 22.74
C THR A 327 6.41 29.81 21.62
N PHE A 328 7.18 30.81 22.04
CA PHE A 328 8.18 31.52 21.24
C PHE A 328 9.54 31.29 21.90
N SER A 329 10.49 30.75 21.17
CA SER A 329 11.87 30.53 21.64
C SER A 329 12.85 31.26 20.74
N ASP A 330 13.85 31.90 21.36
CA ASP A 330 14.93 32.62 20.68
C ASP A 330 15.91 31.67 19.96
#